data_AF-A0A3B9HHZ6-F1
#
_entry.id   AF-A0A3B9HHZ6-F1
#
_cell.length_a   1.000
_cell.length_b   1.000
_cell.length_c   1.000
_cell.angle_alpha   90.00
_cell.angle_beta   90.00
_cell.angle_gamma   90.00
#
_symmetry.space_group_name_H-M   'P 1'
#
loop_
_entity.id
_entity.type
_entity.pdbx_description
1 polymer ?
#
loop_
_entity_poly.entity_id
_entity_poly.type
_entity_poly.pdbx_seq_one_letter_code
_entity_poly.pdbx_strand_id
1 'polypeptide(L)' 'MDYNYNSSREKLIMKEYGRNIQYLVQHAMTIQDPVERNNLVQDIIELMGTLNPALRNVEDYRHKLWDHIFAISD' A
#
# COMPACT_ATOMS: atom_id res chain seq x y z
N MET A 1 -18.83 -24.44 -3.22
CA MET A 1 -18.83 -23.15 -2.51
C MET A 1 -17.56 -23.11 -1.69
N ASP A 2 -16.51 -22.53 -2.25
CA ASP A 2 -15.20 -22.48 -1.59
C ASP A 2 -15.21 -21.41 -0.50
N TYR A 3 -15.40 -21.86 0.73
CA TYR A 3 -15.16 -21.08 1.93
C TYR A 3 -13.67 -20.79 2.01
N ASN A 4 -13.24 -19.66 1.44
CA ASN A 4 -11.88 -19.16 1.57
C ASN A 4 -11.61 -18.83 3.05
N TYR A 5 -10.94 -19.75 3.73
CA TYR A 5 -10.54 -19.65 5.13
C TYR A 5 -9.73 -18.36 5.35
N ASN A 6 -10.23 -17.51 6.24
CA ASN A 6 -9.67 -16.20 6.59
C ASN A 6 -8.45 -16.29 7.53
N SER A 7 -7.90 -17.47 7.81
CA SER A 7 -6.94 -17.71 8.90
C SER A 7 -5.47 -17.69 8.49
N SER A 8 -5.16 -17.55 7.19
CA SER A 8 -3.78 -17.35 6.68
C SER A 8 -3.61 -16.02 5.97
N ARG A 9 -4.52 -15.06 6.22
CA ARG A 9 -4.45 -13.74 5.59
C ARG A 9 -3.34 -12.93 6.23
N GLU A 10 -2.47 -12.36 5.41
CA GLU A 10 -1.42 -11.46 5.86
C GLU A 10 -1.98 -10.38 6.78
N LYS A 11 -1.18 -9.99 7.77
CA LYS A 11 -1.56 -8.97 8.73
C LYS A 11 -2.06 -7.75 7.95
N LEU A 12 -3.25 -7.27 8.31
CA LEU A 12 -3.75 -5.99 7.85
C LEU A 12 -2.92 -4.90 8.56
N ILE A 13 -1.76 -4.59 7.98
CA ILE A 13 -0.85 -3.55 8.45
C ILE A 13 -1.51 -2.17 8.26
N MET A 14 -2.33 -2.02 7.22
CA MET A 14 -3.10 -0.81 6.93
C MET A 14 -4.60 -1.03 6.94
N LYS A 15 -5.21 -0.97 8.12
CA LYS A 15 -6.68 -1.04 8.25
C LYS A 15 -7.40 0.16 7.62
N GLU A 16 -6.73 1.31 7.51
CA GLU A 16 -7.30 2.55 6.98
C GLU A 16 -7.50 2.53 5.47
N TYR A 17 -6.63 1.83 4.72
CA TYR A 17 -6.69 1.77 3.26
C TYR A 17 -7.24 0.44 2.72
N GLY A 18 -7.35 -0.56 3.60
CA GLY A 18 -7.91 -1.87 3.27
C GLY A 18 -6.99 -2.77 2.44
N ARG A 19 -7.52 -3.94 2.06
CA ARG A 19 -6.74 -5.00 1.38
C ARG A 19 -6.26 -4.63 -0.03
N ASN A 20 -6.94 -3.70 -0.71
CA ASN A 20 -6.59 -3.34 -2.08
C ASN A 20 -5.23 -2.65 -2.17
N ILE A 21 -4.95 -1.69 -1.28
CA ILE A 21 -3.63 -1.05 -1.21
C ILE A 21 -2.55 -2.06 -0.83
N GLN A 22 -2.83 -2.94 0.13
CA GLN A 22 -1.88 -3.99 0.52
C GLN A 22 -1.53 -4.89 -0.66
N TYR A 23 -2.52 -5.34 -1.44
CA TYR A 23 -2.28 -6.13 -2.65
C TYR A 23 -1.46 -5.38 -3.70
N LEU A 24 -1.72 -4.09 -3.91
CA LEU A 24 -0.94 -3.27 -4.84
C LEU A 24 0.52 -3.13 -4.41
N VAL A 25 0.78 -2.89 -3.12
CA VAL A 25 2.14 -2.81 -2.58
C VAL A 25 2.88 -4.13 -2.76
N GLN A 26 2.22 -5.25 -2.46
CA GLN A 26 2.80 -6.57 -2.68
C GLN A 26 3.07 -6.85 -4.15
N HIS A 27 2.15 -6.47 -5.03
CA HIS A 27 2.36 -6.59 -6.45
C HIS A 27 3.58 -5.76 -6.89
N ALA A 28 3.76 -4.54 -6.38
CA ALA A 28 4.94 -3.74 -6.64
C ALA A 28 6.25 -4.43 -6.21
N MET A 29 6.24 -5.21 -5.13
CA MET A 29 7.41 -6.01 -4.72
C MET A 29 7.73 -7.16 -5.69
N THR A 30 6.74 -7.64 -6.46
CA THR A 30 6.96 -8.69 -7.47
C THR A 30 7.58 -8.16 -8.77
N ILE A 31 7.57 -6.84 -8.98
CA ILE A 31 8.11 -6.20 -10.18
C ILE A 31 9.65 -6.17 -10.12
N GLN A 32 10.28 -6.73 -11.15
CA GLN A 32 11.74 -6.79 -11.26
C GLN A 32 12.36 -5.50 -11.82
N ASP A 33 11.63 -4.79 -12.70
CA ASP A 33 12.08 -3.52 -13.25
C ASP A 33 11.97 -2.42 -12.18
N PRO A 34 13.08 -1.82 -11.73
CA PRO A 34 13.06 -0.77 -10.73
C PRO A 34 12.31 0.48 -11.18
N VAL A 35 12.25 0.77 -12.49
CA VAL A 35 11.51 1.92 -13.04
C VAL A 35 10.01 1.67 -12.92
N GLU A 36 9.55 0.51 -13.41
CA GLU A 36 8.14 0.12 -13.34
C GLU A 36 7.66 0.00 -11.88
N ARG A 37 8.49 -0.59 -11.01
CA ARG A 37 8.23 -0.66 -9.57
C ARG A 37 8.06 0.73 -8.96
N ASN A 38 8.98 1.65 -9.24
CA ASN A 38 8.91 3.00 -8.69
C ASN A 38 7.67 3.75 -9.19
N ASN A 39 7.30 3.60 -10.46
CA ASN A 39 6.09 4.20 -11.00
C ASN A 39 4.85 3.66 -10.28
N LEU A 40 4.74 2.34 -10.12
CA LEU A 40 3.61 1.74 -9.41
C LEU A 40 3.55 2.19 -7.94
N VAL A 41 4.69 2.28 -7.26
CA VAL A 41 4.75 2.78 -5.88
C VAL A 41 4.29 4.24 -5.79
N GLN A 42 4.66 5.09 -6.75
CA GLN A 42 4.17 6.48 -6.82
C GLN A 42 2.64 6.52 -7.01
N ASP A 43 2.09 5.72 -7.92
CA ASP A 43 0.65 5.63 -8.14
C ASP A 43 -0.10 5.20 -6.87
N ILE A 44 0.47 4.26 -6.11
CA ILE A 44 -0.09 3.81 -4.83
C ILE A 44 -0.10 4.96 -3.81
N ILE A 45 0.97 5.75 -3.73
CA ILE A 45 1.05 6.93 -2.84
C ILE A 45 0.00 7.98 -3.21
N GLU A 46 -0.19 8.26 -4.50
CA GLU A 46 -1.22 9.18 -4.98
C GLU A 46 -2.64 8.68 -4.64
N LEU A 47 -2.86 7.37 -4.81
CA LEU A 47 -4.14 6.74 -4.48
C LEU A 47 -4.42 6.83 -2.97
N MET A 48 -3.42 6.54 -2.12
CA MET A 48 -3.55 6.70 -0.66
C MET A 48 -3.83 8.15 -0.27
N GLY A 49 -3.17 9.12 -0.91
CA GLY A 49 -3.43 10.54 -0.69
C GLY A 49 -4.80 11.00 -1.19
N THR A 50 -5.39 10.31 -2.16
CA THR A 50 -6.76 10.57 -2.65
C THR A 50 -7.81 9.97 -1.71
N LEU A 51 -7.53 8.77 -1.17
CA LEU A 51 -8.40 8.10 -0.21
C LEU A 51 -8.43 8.80 1.16
N ASN A 52 -7.33 9.43 1.57
CA ASN A 52 -7.26 10.22 2.79
C ASN A 52 -6.82 11.66 2.47
N PRO A 53 -7.74 12.53 2.01
CA PRO A 53 -7.42 13.92 1.66
C PRO A 53 -6.99 14.73 2.89
N ALA A 54 -7.38 14.33 4.11
CA ALA A 54 -6.96 14.99 5.34
C ALA A 54 -5.45 14.84 5.59
N LEU A 55 -4.85 13.72 5.17
CA LEU A 55 -3.40 13.52 5.22
C LEU A 55 -2.65 14.54 4.35
N ARG A 56 -3.23 15.08 3.28
CA ARG A 56 -2.55 16.08 2.42
C ARG A 56 -2.24 17.38 3.15
N ASN A 57 -2.95 17.67 4.24
CA ASN A 57 -2.72 18.85 5.09
C ASN A 57 -1.65 18.61 6.16
N VAL A 58 -1.16 17.37 6.27
CA VAL A 58 -0.11 17.00 7.21
C VAL A 58 1.23 17.25 6.54
N GLU A 59 2.11 17.99 7.22
CA GLU A 59 3.50 18.15 6.79
C GLU A 59 4.14 16.76 6.66
N ASP A 60 4.94 16.56 5.60
CA ASP A 60 5.59 15.27 5.31
C ASP A 60 4.64 14.06 5.13
N TYR A 61 3.38 14.26 4.71
CA TYR A 61 2.47 13.15 4.46
C TYR A 61 3.02 12.10 3.49
N ARG A 62 3.82 12.53 2.49
CA ARG A 62 4.50 11.63 1.56
C ARG A 62 5.46 10.68 2.29
N HIS A 63 6.27 11.19 3.22
CA HIS A 63 7.16 10.34 4.03
C HIS A 63 6.37 9.33 4.86
N LYS A 64 5.26 9.74 5.47
CA LYS A 64 4.41 8.81 6.24
C LYS A 64 3.83 7.69 5.36
N LEU A 65 3.41 8.01 4.13
CA LEU A 65 2.92 7.02 3.17
C LEU A 65 4.03 6.07 2.70
N TRP A 66 5.25 6.56 2.59
CA TRP A 66 6.43 5.72 2.34
C TRP A 66 6.71 4.77 3.50
N ASP A 67 6.74 5.25 4.75
CA ASP A 67 6.95 4.40 5.94
C ASP A 67 5.92 3.27 6.01
N HIS A 68 4.68 3.63 5.68
CA HIS A 68 3.56 2.74 5.51
C HIS A 68 3.84 1.63 4.48
N ILE A 69 4.26 1.98 3.27
CA ILE A 69 4.63 1.01 2.22
C ILE A 69 5.80 0.13 2.69
N PHE A 70 6.81 0.73 3.30
CA PHE A 70 7.97 0.03 3.85
C PHE A 70 7.58 -1.02 4.90
N ALA A 71 6.64 -0.68 5.79
CA ALA A 71 6.13 -1.60 6.80
C ALA A 71 5.39 -2.81 6.21
N ILE A 72 4.82 -2.71 5.00
CA ILE A 72 4.21 -3.85 4.28
C ILE A 72 5.28 -4.69 3.57
N SER A 73 6.38 -4.05 3.17
CA SER A 73 7.45 -4.71 2.41
C SER A 73 8.47 -5.48 3.25
N ASP A 74 8.44 -5.32 4.57
CA ASP A 74 9.24 -6.07 5.56
C ASP A 74 8.56 -7.40 5.94
#